data_AF-A0A9P5U4Q5-F1
#
_entry.id   AF-A0A9P5U4Q5-F1
#
_cell.length_a   1.000
_cell.length_b   1.000
_cell.length_c   1.000
_cell.angle_alpha   90.00
_cell.angle_beta   90.00
_cell.angle_gamma   90.00
#
_symmetry.space_group_name_H-M   'P 1'
#
loop_
_entity.id
_entity.type
_entity.pdbx_description
1 polymer ?
#
loop_
_entity_poly.entity_id
_entity_poly.type
_entity_poly.pdbx_seq_one_letter_code
_entity_poly.pdbx_strand_id
1 'polypeptide(L)'
;RPCPGISTKLLKGQSPHSTYPFTLHDQFGDPWDYSVRRGILALFSPSCCDLKQGERMCEGCTALNDDKRLKGILIRANEGRQQFVGFVLES
;
A
#
# COMPACT_ATOMS: atom_id res chain seq x y z
N ARG A 1 2.07 7.94 11.86
CA ARG A 1 0.77 7.20 11.86
C ARG A 1 1.05 5.80 12.39
N PRO A 2 0.15 5.19 13.19
CA PRO A 2 0.30 3.81 13.69
C PRO A 2 0.22 2.74 12.58
N CYS A 3 -0.06 3.14 11.34
CA CYS A 3 0.13 2.34 10.14
C CYS A 3 1.21 2.96 9.25
N PRO A 4 2.36 2.29 9.01
CA PRO A 4 3.34 2.72 8.02
C PRO A 4 2.81 2.60 6.57
N GLY A 5 1.80 1.75 6.35
CA GLY A 5 1.25 1.48 5.02
C GLY A 5 2.21 0.69 4.13
N ILE A 6 1.84 0.53 2.87
CA ILE A 6 2.66 -0.09 1.82
C ILE A 6 2.99 0.99 0.80
N SER A 7 4.28 1.30 0.62
CA SER A 7 4.73 2.25 -0.38
C SER A 7 5.45 1.56 -1.53
N THR A 8 5.17 2.02 -2.75
CA THR A 8 5.93 1.65 -3.94
C THR A 8 6.37 2.90 -4.70
N LYS A 9 7.62 2.88 -5.18
CA LYS A 9 8.16 3.97 -5.99
C LYS A 9 7.69 3.79 -7.42
N LEU A 10 7.05 4.82 -7.96
CA LEU A 10 6.72 4.89 -9.37
C LEU A 10 8.03 5.12 -10.15
N LEU A 11 8.34 4.22 -11.07
CA LEU A 11 9.52 4.38 -11.92
C LEU A 11 9.33 5.54 -12.88
N LYS A 12 10.44 6.10 -13.37
CA LYS A 12 10.40 7.23 -14.32
C LYS A 12 9.61 6.80 -15.58
N GLY A 13 8.56 7.56 -15.90
CA GLY A 13 7.66 7.25 -17.01
C GLY A 13 6.45 6.38 -16.66
N GLN A 14 6.33 5.88 -15.42
CA GLN A 14 5.10 5.25 -14.94
C GLN A 14 4.12 6.30 -14.45
N SER A 15 2.87 6.18 -14.90
CA SER A 15 1.77 6.86 -14.25
C SER A 15 1.30 6.02 -13.06
N PRO A 16 0.76 6.62 -11.99
CA PRO A 16 0.15 5.87 -10.90
C PRO A 16 -0.90 4.87 -11.40
N HIS A 17 -1.65 5.24 -12.44
CA HIS A 17 -2.74 4.44 -13.01
C HIS A 17 -2.24 3.17 -13.72
N SER A 18 -0.96 3.13 -14.09
CA SER A 18 -0.30 1.93 -14.62
C SER A 18 0.22 0.99 -13.52
N THR A 19 0.33 1.48 -12.29
CA THR A 19 0.87 0.73 -11.14
C THR A 19 -0.23 0.22 -10.22
N TYR A 20 -1.38 0.89 -10.17
CA TYR A 20 -2.49 0.51 -9.30
C TYR A 20 -3.84 0.68 -10.00
N PRO A 21 -4.74 -0.32 -9.92
CA PRO A 21 -6.02 -0.30 -10.62
C PRO A 21 -7.07 0.50 -9.86
N PHE A 22 -6.97 1.83 -9.88
CA PHE A 22 -7.85 2.73 -9.12
C PHE A 22 -9.35 2.52 -9.39
N THR A 23 -9.74 2.30 -10.65
CA THR A 23 -11.15 2.05 -10.98
C THR A 23 -11.69 0.78 -10.31
N LEU A 24 -10.87 -0.28 -10.22
CA LEU A 24 -11.28 -1.51 -9.54
C LEU A 24 -11.35 -1.29 -8.02
N HIS A 25 -10.44 -0.47 -7.47
CA HIS A 25 -10.44 -0.13 -6.06
C HIS A 25 -11.75 0.55 -5.63
N ASP A 26 -12.21 1.53 -6.42
CA ASP A 26 -13.47 2.23 -6.16
C ASP A 26 -14.67 1.29 -6.34
N GLN A 27 -14.64 0.43 -7.36
CA GLN A 27 -15.74 -0.49 -7.67
C GLN A 27 -15.90 -1.60 -6.61
N PHE A 28 -14.80 -2.11 -6.07
CA PHE A 28 -14.84 -3.18 -5.06
C PHE A 28 -14.94 -2.66 -3.63
N GLY A 29 -14.86 -1.35 -3.41
CA GLY A 29 -14.93 -0.76 -2.07
C GLY A 29 -13.82 -1.29 -1.16
N ASP A 30 -12.58 -1.26 -1.67
CA ASP A 30 -11.44 -1.82 -0.95
C ASP A 30 -11.31 -1.23 0.47
N PRO A 31 -10.97 -2.04 1.49
CA PRO A 31 -10.91 -1.59 2.88
C PRO A 31 -9.67 -0.74 3.21
N TRP A 32 -8.92 -0.31 2.20
CA TRP A 32 -7.76 0.55 2.33
C TRP A 32 -7.89 1.75 1.43
N ASP A 33 -7.03 2.74 1.63
CA ASP A 33 -7.00 3.98 0.88
C ASP A 33 -5.60 4.16 0.29
N TYR A 34 -5.45 5.12 -0.62
CA TYR A 34 -4.21 5.36 -1.35
C TYR A 34 -3.88 6.85 -1.44
N SER A 35 -2.60 7.14 -1.64
CA SER A 35 -2.14 8.48 -2.00
C SER A 35 -0.97 8.39 -2.96
N VAL A 36 -0.88 9.39 -3.84
CA VAL A 36 0.24 9.54 -4.77
C VAL A 36 0.89 10.88 -4.51
N ARG A 37 2.15 10.88 -4.07
CA ARG A 37 2.91 12.11 -3.83
C ARG A 37 4.35 11.93 -4.30
N ARG A 38 4.85 12.89 -5.09
CA ARG A 38 6.25 12.93 -5.57
C ARG A 38 6.74 11.60 -6.20
N GLY A 39 5.88 10.93 -6.97
CA GLY A 39 6.23 9.65 -7.60
C GLY A 39 6.25 8.46 -6.64
N ILE A 40 5.65 8.57 -5.46
CA ILE A 40 5.46 7.47 -4.53
C ILE A 40 3.96 7.19 -4.43
N LEU A 41 3.57 5.96 -4.70
CA LEU A 41 2.24 5.45 -4.37
C LEU A 41 2.32 4.84 -2.97
N ALA A 42 1.49 5.33 -2.06
CA ALA A 42 1.36 4.80 -0.71
C ALA A 42 -0.07 4.30 -0.48
N LEU A 43 -0.20 3.09 0.02
CA LEU A 43 -1.45 2.41 0.40
C LEU A 43 -1.51 2.35 1.92
N PHE A 44 -2.64 2.66 2.52
CA PHE A 44 -2.77 2.69 3.97
C PHE A 44 -4.18 2.31 4.42
N SER A 45 -4.30 1.75 5.61
CA SER A 45 -5.60 1.45 6.20
C SER A 45 -6.16 2.70 6.89
N PRO A 46 -7.37 3.17 6.53
CA PRO A 46 -8.02 4.28 7.22
C PRO A 46 -8.55 3.89 8.60
N SER A 47 -8.74 2.59 8.89
CA SER A 47 -9.25 2.10 10.17
C SER A 47 -8.18 2.05 11.28
N CYS A 48 -6.96 2.45 10.97
CA CYS A 48 -5.86 2.48 11.93
C CYS A 48 -5.90 3.74 12.82
N CYS A 49 -6.73 3.71 13.85
CA CYS A 49 -6.85 4.81 14.81
C CYS A 49 -5.86 4.68 15.97
N ASP A 50 -5.72 3.48 16.53
CA ASP A 50 -4.97 3.22 17.77
C ASP A 50 -4.03 2.02 17.64
N LEU A 51 -2.93 2.07 18.39
CA LEU A 51 -1.98 0.98 18.53
C LEU A 51 -2.15 0.40 19.93
N LYS A 52 -2.49 -0.90 20.05
CA LYS A 52 -2.60 -1.52 21.38
C LYS A 52 -1.22 -1.61 22.01
N GLN A 53 -1.17 -1.59 23.34
CA GLN A 53 0.10 -1.66 24.07
C GLN A 53 0.87 -2.94 23.71
N GLY A 54 2.12 -2.78 23.26
CA GLY A 54 2.98 -3.88 22.83
C GLY A 54 2.86 -4.27 21.35
N GLU A 55 1.88 -3.74 20.61
CA GLU A 55 1.79 -3.93 19.17
C GLU A 55 2.73 -2.99 18.42
N ARG A 56 3.29 -3.46 17.29
CA ARG A 56 4.10 -2.63 16.38
C ARG A 56 3.27 -1.98 15.27
N MET A 57 2.11 -2.55 14.96
CA MET A 57 1.16 -2.09 13.94
C MET A 57 -0.26 -2.35 14.44
N CYS A 58 -1.18 -1.44 14.13
CA CYS A 58 -2.60 -1.65 14.40
C CYS A 58 -3.18 -2.77 13.53
N GLU A 59 -4.33 -3.29 13.96
CA GLU A 59 -5.06 -4.36 13.26
C GLU A 59 -5.36 -4.04 11.79
N GLY A 60 -5.83 -2.82 11.50
CA GLY A 60 -6.12 -2.39 10.13
C GLY A 60 -4.88 -2.39 9.22
N CYS A 61 -3.70 -2.07 9.76
CA CYS A 61 -2.46 -2.09 8.99
C CYS A 61 -1.93 -3.52 8.80
N THR A 62 -2.12 -4.37 9.81
CA THR A 62 -1.81 -5.80 9.70
C THR A 62 -2.69 -6.46 8.63
N ALA A 63 -4.00 -6.20 8.64
CA ALA A 63 -4.93 -6.68 7.63
C ALA A 63 -4.56 -6.20 6.21
N LEU A 64 -4.20 -4.92 6.05
CA LEU A 64 -3.68 -4.39 4.79
C LEU A 64 -2.45 -5.17 4.31
N ASN A 65 -1.49 -5.39 5.20
CA ASN A 65 -0.25 -6.07 4.88
C ASN A 65 -0.45 -7.57 4.57
N ASP A 66 -1.55 -8.16 5.04
CA ASP A 66 -1.89 -9.56 4.81
C ASP A 66 -2.89 -9.79 3.68
N ASP A 67 -3.48 -8.74 3.12
CA ASP A 67 -4.48 -8.84 2.06
C ASP A 67 -3.90 -9.48 0.79
N LYS A 68 -4.39 -10.69 0.47
CA LYS A 68 -3.92 -11.48 -0.67
C LYS A 68 -4.25 -10.83 -2.01
N ARG A 69 -5.36 -10.10 -2.11
CA ARG A 69 -5.77 -9.43 -3.34
C ARG A 69 -4.86 -8.24 -3.61
N LEU A 70 -4.56 -7.46 -2.58
CA LEU A 70 -3.60 -6.37 -2.65
C LEU A 70 -2.21 -6.88 -3.04
N LYS A 71 -1.73 -7.94 -2.39
CA LYS A 71 -0.48 -8.61 -2.77
C LYS A 71 -0.50 -9.02 -4.25
N GLY A 72 -1.58 -9.62 -4.73
CA GLY A 72 -1.73 -10.00 -6.14
C GLY A 72 -1.74 -8.81 -7.11
N ILE A 73 -2.40 -7.69 -6.74
CA ILE A 73 -2.38 -6.44 -7.53
C ILE A 73 -0.96 -5.91 -7.64
N LEU A 74 -0.28 -5.80 -6.50
CA LEU A 74 1.09 -5.31 -6.43
C LEU A 74 2.02 -6.22 -7.23
N ILE A 75 1.95 -7.54 -7.00
CA ILE A 75 2.73 -8.53 -7.74
C ILE A 75 2.52 -8.36 -9.24
N ARG A 76 1.29 -8.28 -9.75
CA ARG A 76 1.07 -8.08 -11.20
C ARG A 76 1.57 -6.74 -11.72
N ALA A 77 1.45 -5.67 -10.92
CA ALA A 77 2.03 -4.38 -11.24
C ALA A 77 3.56 -4.44 -11.33
N ASN A 78 4.19 -5.40 -10.65
CA ASN A 78 5.63 -5.59 -10.55
C ASN A 78 6.18 -6.83 -11.28
N GLU A 79 5.35 -7.77 -11.76
CA GLU A 79 5.78 -8.93 -12.56
C GLU A 79 6.18 -8.52 -13.98
N GLY A 80 6.03 -7.23 -14.31
CA GLY A 80 6.76 -6.58 -15.38
C GLY A 80 8.20 -6.16 -15.05
N ARG A 81 8.70 -6.28 -13.79
CA ARG A 81 10.09 -6.01 -13.30
C ARG A 81 10.22 -6.17 -11.77
N GLN A 82 11.06 -7.09 -11.29
CA GLN A 82 11.37 -7.26 -9.86
C GLN A 82 11.91 -5.98 -9.19
N GLN A 83 11.16 -5.43 -8.21
CA GLN A 83 11.69 -4.85 -6.95
C GLN A 83 10.55 -4.36 -6.07
N PHE A 84 10.33 -5.00 -4.92
CA PHE A 84 9.60 -4.43 -3.78
C PHE A 84 10.62 -4.04 -2.73
N VAL A 85 10.70 -2.75 -2.41
CA VAL A 85 11.38 -2.29 -1.21
C VAL A 85 10.31 -2.16 -0.14
N GLY A 86 10.03 -3.27 0.54
CA GLY A 86 9.35 -3.21 1.82
C GLY A 86 10.26 -2.52 2.84
N PHE A 87 9.66 -1.70 3.70
CA PHE A 87 10.26 -0.88 4.77
C PHE A 87 10.95 0.42 4.33
N VAL A 88 10.32 1.53 4.71
CA VAL A 88 11.03 2.78 5.04
C VAL A 88 11.02 2.89 6.56
N LEU A 89 12.15 2.54 7.18
CA LEU A 89 12.52 3.02 8.50
C LEU A 89 13.24 4.35 8.27
N GLU A 90 12.61 5.48 8.59
CA GLU A 90 13.37 6.70 8.89
C GLU A 90 13.43 6.85 10.41
N SER A 91 14.67 6.98 10.87
CA SER A 91 15.12 7.06 12.27
C SER A 91 14.64 8.34 12.97
#